data_AF-A0A258AQF0-F1
#
_entry.id   AF-A0A258AQF0-F1
#
_cell.length_a   1.000
_cell.length_b   1.000
_cell.length_c   1.000
_cell.angle_alpha   90.00
_cell.angle_beta   90.00
_cell.angle_gamma   90.00
#
_symmetry.space_group_name_H-M   'P 1'
#
loop_
_entity.id
_entity.type
_entity.pdbx_description
1 polymer ?
#
loop_
_entity_poly.entity_id
_entity_poly.type
_entity_poly.pdbx_seq_one_letter_code
_entity_poly.pdbx_strand_id
1 'polypeptide(L)' 'MRLKNATLIKLPALNQEDALARLDTLIASRRVLDQGLAEIDLRDPNALIVAPFTTTTQPAA' A
#
# COMPACT_ATOMS: atom_id res chain seq x y z
N MET A 1 -9.59 2.07 0.56
CA MET A 1 -10.05 0.72 0.13
C MET A 1 -9.18 -0.35 0.78
N ARG A 2 -9.64 -1.60 0.88
CA ARG A 2 -8.86 -2.73 1.42
C ARG A 2 -8.61 -3.77 0.34
N LEU A 3 -7.36 -4.20 0.16
CA LEU A 3 -6.97 -5.25 -0.78
C LEU A 3 -7.19 -6.65 -0.21
N LYS A 4 -7.08 -7.66 -1.08
CA LYS A 4 -7.16 -9.08 -0.73
C LYS A 4 -6.12 -9.53 0.31
N ASN A 5 -4.97 -8.86 0.37
CA ASN A 5 -3.89 -9.13 1.32
C ASN A 5 -4.04 -8.38 2.66
N ALA A 6 -5.26 -7.92 3.00
CA ALA A 6 -5.55 -7.07 4.15
C ALA A 6 -4.87 -5.68 4.16
N THR A 7 -4.14 -5.32 3.09
CA THR A 7 -3.51 -4.01 2.92
C THR A 7 -4.53 -2.87 2.89
N LEU A 8 -4.30 -1.83 3.69
CA LEU A 8 -5.09 -0.61 3.73
C LEU A 8 -4.56 0.40 2.71
N ILE A 9 -5.41 0.86 1.80
CA ILE A 9 -5.06 1.90 0.83
C ILE A 9 -5.78 3.19 1.17
N LYS A 10 -5.01 4.25 1.40
CA LYS A 10 -5.48 5.63 1.53
C LYS A 10 -5.35 6.32 0.18
N LEU A 11 -6.49 6.63 -0.43
CA LEU A 11 -6.55 7.33 -1.70
C LEU A 11 -6.66 8.86 -1.46
N PRO A 12 -6.08 9.68 -2.35
CA PRO A 12 -6.28 11.12 -2.32
C PRO A 12 -7.72 11.48 -2.69
N ALA A 13 -8.20 12.62 -2.18
CA ALA A 13 -9.52 13.17 -2.53
C ALA A 13 -9.56 13.78 -3.95
N LEU A 14 -8.39 14.10 -4.51
CA LEU A 14 -8.18 14.64 -5.86
C LEU A 14 -7.28 13.66 -6.63
N ASN A 15 -7.42 13.56 -7.96
CA ASN A 15 -6.60 12.68 -8.80
C ASN A 15 -6.66 11.19 -8.40
N GLN A 16 -7.85 10.73 -7.99
CA GLN A 16 -8.06 9.33 -7.58
C GLN A 16 -7.70 8.33 -8.69
N GLU A 17 -7.99 8.66 -9.95
CA GLU A 17 -7.69 7.81 -11.12
C GLU A 17 -6.18 7.57 -11.29
N ASP A 18 -5.39 8.62 -11.10
CA ASP A 18 -3.93 8.57 -11.18
C ASP A 18 -3.35 7.71 -10.03
N ALA A 19 -3.86 7.92 -8.80
CA ALA A 19 -3.51 7.11 -7.64
C ALA A 19 -3.86 5.63 -7.85
N LEU A 20 -4.99 5.34 -8.50
CA LEU A 20 -5.42 3.99 -8.80
C LEU A 20 -4.54 3.33 -9.88
N ALA A 21 -4.13 4.06 -10.91
CA ALA A 21 -3.21 3.57 -11.94
C ALA A 21 -1.82 3.24 -11.37
N ARG A 22 -1.32 4.07 -10.45
CA ARG A 22 -0.05 3.82 -9.75
C ARG A 22 -0.14 2.60 -8.83
N LEU A 23 -1.24 2.49 -8.09
CA LEU A 23 -1.54 1.31 -7.31
C LEU A 23 -1.59 0.05 -8.18
N ASP A 24 -2.30 0.09 -9.31
CA ASP A 24 -2.40 -1.03 -10.23
C ASP A 24 -1.03 -1.46 -10.75
N THR A 25 -0.16 -0.52 -11.10
CA THR A 25 1.22 -0.78 -11.51
C THR A 25 2.03 -1.48 -10.41
N LEU A 26 1.89 -1.05 -9.15
CA LEU A 26 2.55 -1.67 -7.99
C LEU A 26 2.01 -3.09 -7.73
N ILE A 27 0.70 -3.28 -7.90
CA ILE A 27 0.02 -4.56 -7.75
C ILE A 27 0.46 -5.54 -8.85
N ALA A 28 0.48 -5.07 -10.10
CA ALA A 28 0.96 -5.81 -11.27
C ALA A 28 2.42 -6.23 -11.11
N SER A 29 3.22 -5.41 -10.43
CA SER A 29 4.61 -5.71 -10.11
C SER A 29 4.80 -6.84 -9.09
N ARG A 30 3.71 -7.46 -8.57
CA ARG A 30 3.52 -8.69 -7.75
C ARG A 30 4.51 -8.98 -6.62
N ARG A 31 5.82 -8.88 -6.87
CA ARG A 31 6.93 -8.94 -5.93
C ARG A 31 6.79 -7.93 -4.78
N VAL A 32 6.25 -6.74 -5.03
CA VAL A 32 6.08 -5.70 -3.99
C VAL A 32 4.98 -6.08 -3.00
N LEU A 33 3.90 -6.69 -3.47
CA LEU A 33 2.80 -7.16 -2.63
C LEU A 33 3.16 -8.43 -1.86
N ASP A 34 3.98 -9.31 -2.46
CA ASP A 34 4.43 -10.57 -1.86
C ASP A 34 5.27 -10.34 -0.59
N GLN A 35 5.98 -9.21 -0.52
CA GLN A 35 6.68 -8.75 0.69
C GLN A 35 5.73 -8.42 1.85
N GLY A 36 4.42 -8.32 1.60
CA GLY A 36 3.41 -7.98 2.59
C GLY A 36 3.42 -6.50 2.93
N LEU A 37 2.58 -5.71 2.25
CA LEU A 37 2.34 -4.31 2.61
C LEU A 37 1.12 -4.17 3.51
N ALA A 38 1.27 -3.48 4.64
CA ALA A 38 0.18 -3.19 5.58
C ALA A 38 -0.62 -1.96 5.16
N GLU A 39 0.07 -0.89 4.76
CA GLU A 39 -0.56 0.38 4.38
C GLU A 39 0.10 0.98 3.14
N ILE A 40 -0.72 1.52 2.24
CA ILE A 40 -0.28 2.28 1.08
C ILE A 40 -1.00 3.62 1.14
N ASP A 41 -0.23 4.69 1.32
CA ASP A 41 -0.71 6.06 1.27
C ASP A 41 -0.38 6.67 -0.09
N LEU A 42 -1.43 7.00 -0.83
CA LEU A 42 -1.38 7.67 -2.13
C LEU A 42 -1.93 9.10 -2.03
N ARG A 43 -2.17 9.63 -0.82
CA ARG A 43 -2.73 10.97 -0.65
C ARG A 43 -1.81 12.05 -1.20
N ASP A 44 -0.51 11.77 -1.19
CA ASP A 44 0.50 12.64 -1.77
C ASP A 44 0.74 12.27 -3.24
N PRO A 45 0.43 13.16 -4.20
CA PRO A 45 0.65 12.88 -5.61
C PRO A 45 2.15 12.80 -5.96
N ASN A 46 3.02 13.42 -5.15
CA ASN A 46 4.47 13.39 -5.34
C ASN A 46 5.17 12.28 -4.54
N ALA A 47 4.49 11.64 -3.58
CA ALA A 47 5.09 10.63 -2.71
C ALA A 47 4.18 9.42 -2.51
N LEU A 48 4.72 8.24 -2.83
CA LEU A 48 4.08 6.97 -2.53
C LEU A 48 4.66 6.45 -1.21
N ILE A 49 3.84 6.43 -0.15
CA ILE A 49 4.26 5.88 1.13
C ILE A 49 3.75 4.44 1.24
N VAL A 50 4.68 3.50 1.33
CA VAL A 50 4.39 2.08 1.54
C VAL A 50 4.91 1.66 2.91
N ALA A 51 4.00 1.22 3.78
CA ALA A 51 4.34 0.62 5.05
C ALA A 51 4.26 -0.91 4.91
N PRO A 52 5.38 -1.64 5.05
CA PRO A 52 5.32 -3.10 5.10
C PRO A 52 4.51 -3.56 6.32
N PHE A 53 3.95 -4.78 6.25
CA PHE A 53 3.59 -5.50 7.47
C PHE A 53 4.89 -5.68 8.22
N THR A 54 5.11 -4.83 9.23
CA THR A 54 5.99 -5.23 10.30
C THR A 54 5.33 -6.47 10.87
N THR A 55 5.83 -7.65 10.52
CA THR A 55 5.81 -8.79 11.41
C THR A 55 6.58 -8.33 12.64
N THR A 56 5.94 -7.50 13.47
CA THR A 56 6.22 -7.48 14.88
C THR A 56 5.71 -8.85 15.35
N THR A 57 6.52 -9.88 15.10
CA THR A 57 6.95 -10.74 16.19
C THR A 57 7.42 -9.78 17.27
N GLN A 58 6.49 -9.30 18.08
CA GLN A 58 6.79 -8.70 19.35
C GLN A 58 7.34 -9.88 20.15
N PRO A 59 8.65 -9.93 20.45
CA PRO A 59 9.14 -10.94 21.36
C PRO A 59 8.43 -10.67 22.68
N ALA A 60 7.70 -11.68 23.17
CA ALA A 60 7.27 -11.68 24.56
C ALA A 60 8.54 -11.53 25.42
N ALA A 61 8.63 -10.45 26.16
CA ALA A 61 9.60 -10.23 27.22
C ALA A 61 8.88 -9.61 28.41
#